data_AF-A0A7S0AMQ3-F1
#
_entry.id   AF-A0A7S0AMQ3-F1
#
_cell.length_a   1.000
_cell.length_b   1.000
_cell.length_c   1.000
_cell.angle_alpha   90.00
_cell.angle_beta   90.00
_cell.angle_gamma   90.00
#
_symmetry.space_group_name_H-M   'P 1'
#
loop_
_entity.id
_entity.type
_entity.pdbx_description
1 polymer ?
#
loop_
_entity_poly.entity_id
_entity_poly.type
_entity_poly.pdbx_seq_one_letter_code
_entity_poly.pdbx_strand_id
1 'polypeptide(L)'
;IASLILGSAAAFQPHTALNAVPKSSSALDMKYKVAVVGGGPSGACAAEIFAQEKNIDTVMFERKMDNAKPCGGAIPLCMVGEFDIPETVVDRKVRKMNLISPTGVEVDIGDTLKPNEYIGMCRREIMDKYLRDRAIEYGAEPINGLVTSIDIPANHKQTEEPYTINYME
;
A
#
# COMPACT_ATOMS: atom_id res chain seq x y z
N ILE A 1 7.21 -1.93 62.94
CA ILE A 1 6.09 -2.82 62.61
C ILE A 1 5.95 -2.78 61.10
N ALA A 2 6.59 -3.73 60.43
CA ALA A 2 6.45 -3.95 59.00
C ALA A 2 5.18 -4.78 58.76
N SER A 3 4.48 -4.54 57.65
CA SER A 3 3.97 -5.67 56.88
C SER A 3 3.70 -5.27 55.43
N LEU A 4 4.39 -6.00 54.57
CA LEU A 4 4.27 -6.08 53.13
C LEU A 4 3.13 -7.07 52.83
N ILE A 5 2.22 -6.78 51.89
CA ILE A 5 1.39 -7.82 51.28
C ILE A 5 1.51 -7.70 49.76
N LEU A 6 2.21 -8.65 49.16
CA LEU A 6 2.12 -8.97 47.73
C LEU A 6 0.83 -9.74 47.48
N GLY A 7 0.16 -9.45 46.37
CA GLY A 7 -0.99 -10.20 45.89
C GLY A 7 -1.20 -10.08 44.38
N SER A 8 -0.67 -11.08 43.67
CA SER A 8 -1.14 -11.70 42.40
C SER A 8 -1.45 -10.84 41.17
N ALA A 9 -0.79 -11.23 40.07
CA ALA A 9 -1.11 -10.87 38.69
C ALA A 9 -2.57 -11.21 38.31
N ALA A 10 -3.20 -10.30 37.56
CA ALA A 10 -4.34 -10.58 36.70
C ALA A 10 -4.27 -9.69 35.46
N ALA A 11 -4.67 -10.28 34.35
CA ALA A 11 -4.28 -9.93 32.99
C ALA A 11 -4.97 -8.70 32.40
N PHE A 12 -4.23 -8.12 31.45
CA PHE A 12 -4.63 -7.38 30.26
C PHE A 12 -6.13 -7.44 29.88
N GLN A 13 -6.79 -6.28 29.83
CA GLN A 13 -7.92 -6.03 28.94
C GLN A 13 -7.96 -4.53 28.56
N PRO A 14 -7.89 -4.20 27.26
CA PRO A 14 -8.59 -3.04 26.74
C PRO A 14 -9.76 -3.54 25.88
N HIS A 15 -10.95 -3.61 26.47
CA HIS A 15 -12.18 -3.60 25.67
C HIS A 15 -12.56 -2.15 25.40
N THR A 16 -12.05 -1.59 24.31
CA THR A 16 -12.66 -0.42 23.69
C THR A 16 -13.50 -0.92 22.53
N ALA A 17 -14.72 -1.38 22.84
CA ALA A 17 -15.73 -1.60 21.81
C ALA A 17 -16.07 -0.24 21.21
N LEU A 18 -15.79 -0.04 19.92
CA LEU A 18 -16.28 1.12 19.19
C LEU A 18 -17.81 1.06 19.18
N ASN A 19 -18.45 2.02 19.84
CA ASN A 19 -19.90 2.15 19.87
C ASN A 19 -20.44 2.28 18.44
N ALA A 20 -21.40 1.43 18.08
CA ALA A 20 -22.06 1.48 16.78
C ALA A 20 -22.81 2.81 16.61
N VAL A 21 -22.47 3.55 15.56
CA VAL A 21 -23.19 4.75 15.10
C VAL A 21 -24.56 4.31 14.54
N PRO A 22 -25.67 5.01 14.84
CA PRO A 22 -26.99 4.66 14.34
C PRO A 22 -27.04 4.72 12.81
N LYS A 23 -27.59 3.67 12.18
CA LYS A 23 -27.75 3.56 10.72
C LYS A 23 -28.75 4.61 10.20
N SER A 24 -28.25 5.61 9.48
CA SER A 24 -29.04 6.51 8.64
C SER A 24 -29.65 5.72 7.48
N SER A 25 -30.97 5.85 7.27
CA SER A 25 -31.77 5.07 6.33
C SER A 25 -31.88 5.70 4.94
N SER A 26 -30.82 6.36 4.45
CA SER A 26 -30.76 6.81 3.06
C SER A 26 -29.82 5.90 2.26
N ALA A 27 -30.29 5.35 1.15
CA ALA A 27 -29.48 4.52 0.24
C ALA A 27 -28.29 5.27 -0.39
N LEU A 28 -28.17 6.57 -0.14
CA LEU A 28 -27.08 7.45 -0.62
C LEU A 28 -25.90 7.54 0.35
N ASP A 29 -25.96 6.87 1.51
CA ASP A 29 -24.95 6.93 2.57
C ASP A 29 -24.22 5.59 2.80
N MET A 30 -24.47 4.60 1.94
CA MET A 30 -23.78 3.31 1.99
C MET A 30 -22.40 3.46 1.37
N LYS A 31 -21.39 3.68 2.22
CA LYS A 31 -20.00 3.64 1.79
C LYS A 31 -19.56 2.20 1.56
N TYR A 32 -19.02 1.91 0.39
CA TYR A 32 -18.30 0.66 0.15
C TYR A 32 -17.07 0.62 1.06
N LYS A 33 -16.77 -0.56 1.60
CA LYS A 33 -15.54 -0.77 2.37
C LYS A 33 -14.58 -1.59 1.54
N VAL A 34 -13.41 -1.03 1.25
CA VAL A 34 -12.39 -1.68 0.43
C VAL A 34 -11.15 -1.90 1.27
N ALA A 35 -10.74 -3.16 1.40
CA ALA A 35 -9.45 -3.54 1.97
C ALA A 35 -8.45 -3.81 0.83
N VAL A 36 -7.42 -2.98 0.73
CA VAL A 36 -6.27 -3.18 -0.16
C VAL A 36 -5.19 -3.93 0.61
N VAL A 37 -4.89 -5.16 0.21
CA VAL A 37 -3.91 -6.01 0.89
C VAL A 37 -2.55 -5.94 0.20
N GLY A 38 -1.60 -5.25 0.83
CA GLY A 38 -0.26 -4.94 0.33
C GLY A 38 -0.14 -3.48 -0.08
N GLY A 39 0.84 -2.75 0.48
CA GLY A 39 1.06 -1.32 0.25
C GLY A 39 2.28 -1.02 -0.64
N GLY A 40 2.65 -1.92 -1.53
CA GLY A 40 3.61 -1.64 -2.62
C GLY A 40 2.99 -0.73 -3.69
N PRO A 41 3.69 -0.44 -4.81
CA PRO A 41 3.22 0.52 -5.82
C PRO A 41 1.81 0.23 -6.33
N SER A 42 1.48 -1.04 -6.62
CA SER A 42 0.15 -1.41 -7.11
C SER A 42 -0.95 -1.15 -6.08
N GLY A 43 -0.71 -1.51 -4.81
CA GLY A 43 -1.69 -1.35 -3.76
C GLY A 43 -1.85 0.10 -3.31
N ALA A 44 -0.74 0.83 -3.21
CA ALA A 44 -0.76 2.26 -2.91
C ALA A 44 -1.53 3.05 -3.97
N CYS A 45 -1.28 2.81 -5.26
CA CYS A 45 -2.05 3.45 -6.34
C CYS A 45 -3.53 3.05 -6.31
N ALA A 46 -3.85 1.79 -6.04
CA ALA A 46 -5.25 1.35 -5.92
C ALA A 46 -5.95 2.04 -4.73
N ALA A 47 -5.27 2.08 -3.58
CA ALA A 47 -5.78 2.73 -2.38
C ALA A 47 -6.00 4.24 -2.58
N GLU A 48 -5.10 4.91 -3.30
CA GLU A 48 -5.24 6.30 -3.70
C GLU A 48 -6.52 6.52 -4.52
N ILE A 49 -6.73 5.73 -5.57
CA ILE A 49 -7.94 5.86 -6.42
C ILE A 49 -9.21 5.63 -5.60
N PHE A 50 -9.25 4.61 -4.75
CA PHE A 50 -10.42 4.35 -3.92
C PHE A 50 -10.65 5.46 -2.88
N ALA A 51 -9.58 6.01 -2.29
CA ALA A 51 -9.70 7.08 -1.28
C ALA A 51 -10.19 8.42 -1.86
N GLN A 52 -10.00 8.67 -3.16
CA GLN A 52 -10.54 9.85 -3.84
C GLN A 52 -12.09 9.82 -3.96
N GLU A 53 -12.70 8.64 -3.86
CA GLU A 53 -14.14 8.46 -3.99
C GLU A 53 -14.87 8.68 -2.65
N LYS A 54 -15.85 9.59 -2.65
CA LYS A 54 -16.56 10.02 -1.42
C LYS A 54 -17.32 8.89 -0.71
N ASN A 55 -17.70 7.86 -1.46
CA ASN A 55 -18.51 6.74 -1.01
C ASN A 55 -17.69 5.45 -0.82
N ILE A 56 -16.35 5.54 -0.72
CA ILE A 56 -15.50 4.38 -0.45
C ILE A 56 -14.64 4.66 0.78
N ASP A 57 -14.85 3.87 1.84
CA ASP A 57 -13.93 3.82 2.96
C ASP A 57 -12.83 2.79 2.63
N THR A 58 -11.60 3.29 2.48
CA THR A 58 -10.46 2.48 2.02
C THR A 58 -9.50 2.22 3.16
N VAL A 59 -9.15 0.95 3.38
CA VAL A 59 -8.12 0.51 4.31
C VAL A 59 -7.00 -0.15 3.53
N MET A 60 -5.75 0.27 3.74
CA MET A 60 -4.57 -0.31 3.09
C MET A 60 -3.70 -1.02 4.12
N PHE A 61 -3.53 -2.32 3.96
CA PHE A 61 -2.65 -3.14 4.78
C PHE A 61 -1.25 -3.23 4.16
N GLU A 62 -0.21 -3.03 4.96
CA GLU A 62 1.16 -3.37 4.56
C GLU A 62 1.89 -3.95 5.76
N ARG A 63 2.58 -5.08 5.57
CA ARG A 63 3.29 -5.76 6.66
C ARG A 63 4.51 -4.96 7.14
N LYS A 64 5.19 -4.26 6.22
CA LYS A 64 6.41 -3.52 6.51
C LYS A 64 6.42 -2.18 5.77
N MET A 65 5.92 -1.15 6.45
CA MET A 65 5.84 0.21 5.89
C MET A 65 7.21 0.82 5.54
N ASP A 66 8.29 0.31 6.11
CA ASP A 66 9.68 0.76 5.91
C ASP A 66 10.48 -0.15 4.96
N ASN A 67 9.87 -1.20 4.41
CA ASN A 67 10.59 -2.21 3.65
C ASN A 67 11.05 -1.71 2.28
N ALA A 68 12.36 -1.82 2.04
CA ALA A 68 12.95 -1.70 0.72
C ALA A 68 12.91 -3.06 0.00
N LYS A 69 11.85 -3.33 -0.79
CA LYS A 69 11.79 -4.56 -1.59
C LYS A 69 13.01 -4.62 -2.54
N PRO A 70 13.76 -5.75 -2.60
CA PRO A 70 14.87 -5.88 -3.54
C PRO A 70 14.34 -5.82 -4.98
N CYS A 71 14.65 -4.72 -5.66
CA CYS A 71 14.22 -4.42 -7.02
C CYS A 71 15.29 -3.58 -7.70
N GLY A 72 15.46 -3.73 -9.01
CA GLY A 72 16.40 -2.90 -9.77
C GLY A 72 16.00 -1.42 -9.82
N GLY A 73 14.73 -1.08 -9.53
CA GLY A 73 14.26 0.30 -9.42
C GLY A 73 14.06 1.02 -10.76
N ALA A 74 14.35 0.35 -11.89
CA ALA A 74 14.16 0.91 -13.22
C ALA A 74 12.66 1.06 -13.55
N ILE A 75 12.25 2.29 -13.85
CA ILE A 75 10.91 2.65 -14.35
C ILE A 75 11.05 3.42 -15.67
N PRO A 76 10.17 3.17 -16.65
CA PRO A 76 10.14 3.94 -17.91
C PRO A 76 9.66 5.37 -17.66
N LEU A 77 10.04 6.30 -18.55
CA LEU A 77 9.62 7.70 -18.44
C LEU A 77 8.09 7.87 -18.45
N CYS A 78 7.35 7.04 -19.18
CA CYS A 78 5.89 7.10 -19.19
C CYS A 78 5.28 6.90 -17.81
N MET A 79 5.86 6.01 -16.99
CA MET A 79 5.39 5.78 -15.61
C MET A 79 5.65 6.97 -14.69
N VAL A 80 6.73 7.74 -14.93
CA VAL A 80 7.01 8.95 -14.15
C VAL A 80 5.86 9.95 -14.31
N GLY A 81 5.40 10.15 -15.55
CA GLY A 81 4.25 11.01 -15.83
C GLY A 81 2.93 10.42 -15.38
N GLU A 82 2.67 9.15 -15.68
CA GLU A 82 1.38 8.49 -15.40
C GLU A 82 1.06 8.39 -13.91
N PHE A 83 2.07 8.22 -13.06
CA PHE A 83 1.92 8.14 -11.61
C PHE A 83 2.32 9.43 -10.90
N ASP A 84 2.44 10.55 -11.60
CA ASP A 84 2.84 11.87 -11.07
C ASP A 84 4.09 11.80 -10.17
N ILE A 85 5.06 10.94 -10.50
CA ILE A 85 6.25 10.73 -9.68
C ILE A 85 7.15 11.96 -9.82
N PRO A 86 7.40 12.73 -8.74
CA PRO A 86 8.22 13.92 -8.84
C PRO A 86 9.68 13.55 -9.10
N GLU A 87 10.42 14.44 -9.76
CA GLU A 87 11.84 14.18 -10.06
C GLU A 87 12.68 13.92 -8.79
N THR A 88 12.25 14.45 -7.64
CA THR A 88 12.90 14.23 -6.34
C THR A 88 12.82 12.79 -5.83
N VAL A 89 11.87 11.99 -6.34
CA VAL A 89 11.74 10.55 -6.05
C VAL A 89 12.61 9.71 -7.01
N VAL A 90 12.99 10.24 -8.17
CA VAL A 90 13.85 9.57 -9.14
C VAL A 90 15.32 9.80 -8.78
N ASP A 91 15.95 8.84 -8.11
CA ASP A 91 17.34 8.95 -7.66
C ASP A 91 18.36 9.10 -8.81
N ARG A 92 18.15 8.41 -9.95
CA ARG A 92 19.05 8.51 -11.12
C ARG A 92 18.30 8.45 -12.44
N LYS A 93 18.81 9.17 -13.45
CA LYS A 93 18.31 9.17 -14.83
C LYS A 93 19.31 8.45 -15.73
N VAL A 94 19.06 7.19 -16.05
CA VAL A 94 19.93 6.35 -16.89
C VAL A 94 19.59 6.56 -18.37
N ARG A 95 20.60 6.78 -19.21
CA ARG A 95 20.46 7.03 -20.66
C ARG A 95 21.23 6.05 -21.54
N LYS A 96 21.97 5.12 -20.93
CA LYS A 96 22.75 4.09 -21.62
C LYS A 96 22.52 2.77 -20.92
N MET A 97 22.25 1.73 -21.69
CA MET A 97 22.01 0.38 -21.18
C MET A 97 22.51 -0.62 -22.21
N ASN A 98 23.44 -1.48 -21.81
CA ASN A 98 23.96 -2.54 -22.66
C ASN A 98 23.34 -3.87 -22.26
N LEU A 99 22.82 -4.59 -23.24
CA LEU A 99 22.45 -5.99 -23.11
C LEU A 99 23.61 -6.84 -23.62
N ILE A 100 24.22 -7.63 -22.73
CA ILE A 100 25.35 -8.49 -23.05
C ILE A 100 24.88 -9.94 -23.05
N SER A 101 25.01 -10.63 -24.18
CA SER A 101 24.66 -12.06 -24.27
C SER A 101 25.70 -12.93 -23.55
N PRO A 102 25.37 -14.19 -23.21
CA PRO A 102 26.36 -15.16 -22.71
C PRO A 102 27.54 -15.40 -23.66
N THR A 103 27.38 -15.11 -24.96
CA THR A 103 28.43 -15.21 -25.98
C THR A 103 29.25 -13.93 -26.14
N GLY A 104 28.98 -12.89 -25.33
CA GLY A 104 29.70 -11.62 -25.36
C GLY A 104 29.23 -10.64 -26.46
N VAL A 105 28.08 -10.89 -27.08
CA VAL A 105 27.49 -9.93 -28.02
C VAL A 105 26.82 -8.82 -27.23
N GLU A 106 27.21 -7.58 -27.51
CA GLU A 106 26.66 -6.39 -26.87
C GLU A 106 25.63 -5.70 -27.77
N VAL A 107 24.51 -5.28 -27.19
CA VAL A 107 23.50 -4.45 -27.84
C VAL A 107 23.23 -3.23 -26.95
N ASP A 108 23.48 -2.02 -27.46
CA ASP A 108 23.13 -0.77 -26.78
C ASP A 108 21.64 -0.46 -27.03
N ILE A 109 20.90 -0.21 -25.96
CA ILE A 109 19.47 0.11 -26.00
C ILE A 109 19.23 1.63 -25.88
N GLY A 110 20.24 2.39 -25.44
CA GLY A 110 20.16 3.83 -25.19
C GLY A 110 19.96 4.68 -26.46
N ASP A 111 20.42 4.20 -27.62
CA ASP A 111 20.38 4.94 -28.89
C ASP A 111 18.96 5.24 -29.39
N THR A 112 17.95 4.53 -28.88
CA THR A 112 16.54 4.76 -29.22
C THR A 112 15.90 5.88 -28.39
N LEU A 113 16.55 6.34 -27.31
CA LEU A 113 16.03 7.40 -26.45
C LEU A 113 16.24 8.77 -27.08
N LYS A 114 15.20 9.62 -27.05
CA LYS A 114 15.35 11.04 -27.41
C LYS A 114 16.21 11.77 -26.36
N PRO A 115 16.76 12.97 -26.66
CA PRO A 115 17.65 13.70 -25.74
C PRO A 115 17.13 13.91 -24.30
N ASN A 116 15.80 14.06 -24.16
CA ASN A 116 15.14 14.28 -22.87
C ASN A 116 14.57 12.99 -22.25
N GLU A 117 14.67 11.86 -22.95
CA GLU A 117 14.17 10.57 -22.45
C GLU A 117 15.24 9.87 -21.60
N TYR A 118 14.77 9.14 -20.59
CA TYR A 118 15.63 8.40 -19.68
C TYR A 118 14.85 7.26 -19.01
N ILE A 119 15.59 6.32 -18.45
CA ILE A 119 15.06 5.31 -17.52
C ILE A 119 15.26 5.85 -16.12
N GLY A 120 14.17 6.02 -15.38
CA GLY A 120 14.21 6.47 -13.99
C GLY A 120 14.64 5.33 -13.08
N MET A 121 15.60 5.56 -12.21
CA MET A 121 16.01 4.60 -11.18
C MET A 121 15.52 5.12 -9.85
N CYS A 122 14.62 4.37 -9.21
CA CYS A 122 14.01 4.75 -7.94
C CYS A 122 14.34 3.73 -6.85
N ARG A 123 14.63 4.22 -5.65
CA ARG A 123 14.67 3.38 -4.45
C ARG A 123 13.27 3.04 -3.96
N ARG A 124 13.03 1.76 -3.66
CA ARG A 124 11.71 1.24 -3.33
C ARG A 124 11.16 1.81 -2.03
N GLU A 125 12.00 2.03 -1.04
CA GLU A 125 11.61 2.67 0.22
C GLU A 125 11.13 4.12 0.03
N ILE A 126 11.65 4.84 -0.97
CA ILE A 126 11.28 6.23 -1.25
C ILE A 126 10.04 6.29 -2.14
N MET A 127 10.06 5.57 -3.27
CA MET A 127 8.96 5.55 -4.23
C MET A 127 7.70 4.94 -3.62
N ASP A 128 7.80 3.81 -2.93
CA ASP A 128 6.62 3.18 -2.34
C ASP A 128 6.05 4.05 -1.21
N LYS A 129 6.92 4.70 -0.41
CA LYS A 129 6.47 5.63 0.63
C LYS A 129 5.74 6.82 0.01
N TYR A 130 6.28 7.42 -1.05
CA TYR A 130 5.63 8.53 -1.76
C TYR A 130 4.21 8.15 -2.22
N LEU A 131 4.04 6.98 -2.83
CA LEU A 131 2.73 6.51 -3.29
C LEU A 131 1.78 6.21 -2.11
N ARG A 132 2.29 5.60 -1.02
CA ARG A 132 1.48 5.34 0.18
C ARG A 132 1.04 6.62 0.87
N ASP A 133 1.95 7.59 1.03
CA ASP A 133 1.65 8.88 1.66
C ASP A 133 0.54 9.59 0.89
N ARG A 134 0.58 9.58 -0.45
CA ARG A 134 -0.50 10.11 -1.29
C ARG A 134 -1.84 9.43 -1.03
N ALA A 135 -1.87 8.10 -1.00
CA ALA A 135 -3.09 7.37 -0.70
C ALA A 135 -3.68 7.78 0.67
N ILE A 136 -2.80 7.97 1.68
CA ILE A 136 -3.19 8.41 3.02
C ILE A 136 -3.69 9.86 3.02
N GLU A 137 -3.04 10.76 2.27
CA GLU A 137 -3.48 12.15 2.10
C GLU A 137 -4.89 12.26 1.49
N TYR A 138 -5.26 11.33 0.60
CA TYR A 138 -6.62 11.24 0.07
C TYR A 138 -7.62 10.55 1.00
N GLY A 139 -7.17 9.94 2.10
CA GLY A 139 -8.03 9.37 3.14
C GLY A 139 -8.00 7.84 3.26
N ALA A 140 -7.07 7.14 2.60
CA ALA A 140 -6.86 5.72 2.86
C ALA A 140 -6.31 5.52 4.28
N GLU A 141 -6.94 4.63 5.06
CA GLU A 141 -6.48 4.28 6.40
C GLU A 141 -5.34 3.24 6.31
N PRO A 142 -4.12 3.56 6.77
CA PRO A 142 -3.01 2.62 6.72
C PRO A 142 -3.02 1.70 7.95
N ILE A 143 -2.95 0.40 7.73
CA ILE A 143 -2.71 -0.61 8.77
C ILE A 143 -1.36 -1.26 8.53
N ASN A 144 -0.46 -1.10 9.50
CA ASN A 144 0.81 -1.83 9.49
C ASN A 144 0.59 -3.23 10.06
N GLY A 145 0.42 -4.23 9.19
CA GLY A 145 0.09 -5.58 9.62
C GLY A 145 0.13 -6.61 8.49
N LEU A 146 0.39 -7.86 8.85
CA LEU A 146 0.34 -9.02 7.96
C LEU A 146 -1.07 -9.60 7.97
N VAL A 147 -1.78 -9.49 6.85
CA VAL A 147 -3.02 -10.25 6.63
C VAL A 147 -2.71 -11.74 6.58
N THR A 148 -3.39 -12.53 7.41
CA THR A 148 -3.17 -13.97 7.58
C THR A 148 -4.26 -14.83 6.94
N SER A 149 -5.51 -14.36 6.95
CA SER A 149 -6.62 -15.01 6.26
C SER A 149 -7.73 -14.04 5.90
N ILE A 150 -8.56 -14.45 4.94
CA ILE A 150 -9.76 -13.74 4.51
C ILE A 150 -10.92 -14.74 4.61
N ASP A 151 -11.86 -14.47 5.51
CA ASP A 151 -13.05 -15.31 5.64
C ASP A 151 -14.14 -14.77 4.71
N ILE A 152 -14.51 -15.60 3.74
CA ILE A 152 -15.51 -15.27 2.72
C ILE A 152 -16.85 -15.86 3.16
N PRO A 153 -17.93 -15.07 3.25
CA PRO A 153 -19.26 -15.60 3.55
C PRO A 153 -19.69 -16.68 2.54
N ALA A 154 -20.33 -17.74 3.03
CA ALA A 154 -20.73 -18.89 2.21
C ALA A 154 -21.62 -18.47 1.02
N ASN A 155 -22.45 -17.44 1.21
CA ASN A 155 -23.38 -16.93 0.22
C ASN A 155 -22.93 -15.60 -0.42
N HIS A 156 -21.65 -15.23 -0.39
CA HIS A 156 -21.12 -13.95 -0.90
C HIS A 156 -21.48 -13.58 -2.36
N LYS A 157 -21.94 -14.54 -3.17
CA LYS A 157 -22.42 -14.27 -4.55
C LYS A 157 -23.90 -13.87 -4.61
N GLN A 158 -24.62 -14.05 -3.52
CA GLN A 158 -26.07 -13.88 -3.39
C GLN A 158 -26.42 -12.87 -2.29
N THR A 159 -25.49 -12.58 -1.37
CA THR A 159 -25.66 -11.66 -0.24
C THR A 159 -24.56 -10.61 -0.22
N GLU A 160 -24.89 -9.43 0.31
CA GLU A 160 -23.95 -8.32 0.58
C GLU A 160 -23.24 -8.48 1.94
N GLU A 161 -23.04 -9.72 2.39
CA GLU A 161 -22.34 -9.98 3.65
C GLU A 161 -20.85 -9.60 3.51
N PRO A 162 -20.29 -8.83 4.46
CA PRO A 162 -18.92 -8.34 4.35
C PRO A 162 -17.90 -9.48 4.53
N TYR A 163 -16.74 -9.31 3.91
CA TYR A 163 -15.61 -10.21 4.11
C TYR A 163 -14.92 -9.87 5.43
N THR A 164 -14.40 -10.86 6.14
CA THR A 164 -13.61 -10.64 7.36
C THR A 164 -12.13 -10.77 7.02
N ILE A 165 -11.35 -9.74 7.33
CA ILE A 165 -9.90 -9.72 7.15
C ILE A 165 -9.23 -9.99 8.51
N ASN A 166 -8.50 -11.09 8.62
CA ASN A 166 -7.70 -11.40 9.81
C ASN A 166 -6.24 -10.98 9.57
N TYR A 167 -5.63 -10.30 10.54
CA TYR A 167 -4.25 -9.82 10.42
C TYR A 167 -3.52 -9.83 11.76
N MET A 168 -2.19 -9.71 11.70
CA MET A 168 -1.30 -9.55 12.86
C MET A 168 -0.51 -8.26 12.69
N GLU A 169 -0.50 -7.40 13.70
CA GLU A 169 0.35 -6.20 13.77
C GLU A 169 1.83 -6.54 14.05
#